data_AF-A0A7L2DJP0-F1
#
_entry.id   AF-A0A7L2DJP0-F1
#
_cell.length_a   1.000
_cell.length_b   1.000
_cell.length_c   1.000
_cell.angle_alpha   90.00
_cell.angle_beta   90.00
_cell.angle_gamma   90.00
#
_symmetry.space_group_name_H-M   'P 1'
#
loop_
_entity.id
_entity.type
_entity.pdbx_description
1 polymer ?
#
loop_
_entity_poly.entity_id
_entity_poly.type
_entity_poly.pdbx_seq_one_letter_code
_entity_poly.pdbx_strand_id
1 'polypeptide(L)'
;MAALGAPLRTLRALLRELRHAAGRSYRDSPAYRHVLSAFREHRVTSEKLCRAQQELHFQAATYLCLLRSVREHEALHREYHGRGERSPQEVAGLVGFRLPQQPGGKG
;
A
#
# COMPACT_ATOMS: atom_id res chain seq x y z
N MET A 1 4.10 -6.97 -18.54
CA MET A 1 3.12 -6.44 -17.55
C MET A 1 2.49 -7.62 -16.84
N ALA A 2 2.47 -7.65 -15.51
CA ALA A 2 1.83 -8.75 -14.78
C ALA A 2 0.38 -8.89 -15.24
N ALA A 3 -0.05 -10.12 -15.55
CA ALA A 3 -1.44 -10.38 -15.92
C ALA A 3 -2.36 -9.91 -14.78
N LEU A 4 -3.33 -9.06 -15.10
CA LEU A 4 -4.28 -8.55 -14.11
C LEU A 4 -5.09 -9.73 -13.55
N GLY A 5 -4.94 -10.01 -12.25
CA GLY A 5 -5.75 -11.02 -11.58
C GLY A 5 -7.24 -10.65 -11.56
N ALA A 6 -8.13 -11.59 -11.25
CA ALA A 6 -9.59 -11.39 -11.35
C ALA A 6 -10.09 -10.04 -10.76
N PRO A 7 -11.05 -9.34 -11.41
CA PRO A 7 -11.53 -8.01 -10.98
C PRO A 7 -11.95 -7.96 -9.50
N LEU A 8 -12.62 -9.01 -9.00
CA LEU A 8 -13.02 -9.10 -7.59
C LEU A 8 -11.84 -9.14 -6.62
N ARG A 9 -10.71 -9.72 -7.01
CA ARG A 9 -9.48 -9.71 -6.19
C ARG A 9 -8.92 -8.29 -6.12
N THR A 10 -8.94 -7.56 -7.24
CA THR A 10 -8.51 -6.16 -7.32
C THR A 10 -9.39 -5.26 -6.46
N LEU A 11 -10.72 -5.40 -6.56
CA LEU A 11 -11.67 -4.70 -5.69
C LEU A 11 -11.39 -4.96 -4.21
N ARG A 12 -11.28 -6.22 -3.79
CA ARG A 12 -10.98 -6.58 -2.39
C ARG A 12 -9.64 -6.03 -1.91
N ALA A 13 -8.65 -5.91 -2.79
CA ALA A 13 -7.37 -5.32 -2.47
C ALA A 13 -7.49 -3.78 -2.31
N LEU A 14 -8.19 -3.10 -3.22
CA LEU A 14 -8.47 -1.66 -3.09
C LEU A 14 -9.18 -1.33 -1.78
N LEU A 15 -10.23 -2.09 -1.42
CA LEU A 15 -10.96 -1.87 -0.17
C LEU A 15 -10.09 -2.12 1.07
N ARG A 16 -9.04 -2.95 0.97
CA ARG A 16 -8.06 -3.14 2.06
C ARG A 16 -7.14 -1.93 2.17
N GLU A 17 -6.62 -1.40 1.07
CA GLU A 17 -5.82 -0.17 1.10
C GLU A 17 -6.62 1.02 1.63
N LEU A 18 -7.89 1.17 1.21
CA LEU A 18 -8.78 2.20 1.76
C LEU A 18 -8.98 2.06 3.27
N ARG A 19 -9.04 0.81 3.78
CA ARG A 19 -9.10 0.56 5.23
C ARG A 19 -7.80 0.91 5.93
N HIS A 20 -6.64 0.67 5.31
CA HIS A 20 -5.37 1.10 5.87
C HIS A 20 -5.27 2.62 5.97
N ALA A 21 -5.78 3.36 4.99
CA ALA A 21 -5.76 4.81 4.98
C ALA A 21 -6.81 5.46 5.91
N ALA A 22 -8.07 4.99 5.87
CA ALA A 22 -9.19 5.63 6.56
C ALA A 22 -9.68 4.90 7.82
N GLY A 23 -9.05 3.79 8.20
CA GLY A 23 -9.42 3.04 9.41
C GLY A 23 -10.81 2.40 9.34
N ARG A 24 -11.54 2.38 10.47
CA ARG A 24 -12.85 1.68 10.57
C ARG A 24 -13.97 2.39 9.80
N SER A 25 -13.89 3.70 9.62
CA SER A 25 -14.86 4.52 8.88
C SER A 25 -14.61 4.56 7.37
N TYR A 26 -13.71 3.72 6.84
CA TYR A 26 -13.41 3.69 5.40
C TYR A 26 -14.65 3.45 4.52
N ARG A 27 -15.69 2.79 5.05
CA ARG A 27 -16.96 2.55 4.36
C ARG A 27 -17.77 3.82 4.11
N ASP A 28 -17.55 4.85 4.92
CA ASP A 28 -18.25 6.12 4.80
C ASP A 28 -17.58 7.05 3.80
N SER A 29 -16.33 6.72 3.40
CA SER A 29 -15.56 7.53 2.48
C SER A 29 -16.19 7.62 1.08
N PRO A 30 -16.07 8.77 0.40
CA PRO A 30 -16.53 8.90 -0.99
C PRO A 30 -15.80 7.93 -1.92
N ALA A 31 -14.51 7.65 -1.65
CA ALA A 31 -13.71 6.69 -2.39
C ALA A 31 -14.31 5.27 -2.34
N TYR A 32 -14.74 4.82 -1.15
CA TYR A 32 -15.37 3.51 -1.00
C TYR A 32 -16.66 3.39 -1.83
N ARG A 33 -17.53 4.40 -1.76
CA ARG A 33 -18.80 4.43 -2.50
C ARG A 33 -18.56 4.45 -4.01
N HIS A 34 -17.63 5.28 -4.47
CA HIS A 34 -17.27 5.39 -5.88
C HIS A 34 -16.75 4.07 -6.44
N VAL A 35 -15.76 3.44 -5.77
CA VAL A 35 -15.18 2.17 -6.19
C VAL A 35 -16.25 1.07 -6.25
N LEU A 36 -17.15 1.01 -5.27
CA LEU A 36 -18.24 0.03 -5.28
C LEU A 36 -19.26 0.27 -6.40
N SER A 37 -19.63 1.53 -6.66
CA SER A 37 -20.55 1.88 -7.75
C SER A 37 -19.97 1.46 -9.10
N ALA A 38 -18.73 1.88 -9.38
CA ALA A 38 -18.05 1.61 -10.65
C ALA A 38 -17.93 0.09 -10.89
N PHE A 39 -17.51 -0.69 -9.89
CA PHE A 39 -17.43 -2.15 -10.03
C PHE A 39 -18.78 -2.84 -10.19
N ARG A 40 -19.88 -2.26 -9.69
CA ARG A 40 -21.24 -2.81 -9.85
C ARG A 40 -21.79 -2.51 -11.25
N GLU A 41 -21.64 -1.27 -11.70
CA GLU A 41 -22.07 -0.82 -13.03
C GLU A 41 -21.43 -1.68 -14.12
N HIS A 42 -20.12 -1.92 -14.01
CA HIS A 42 -19.36 -2.73 -14.98
C HIS A 42 -19.43 -4.25 -14.73
N ARG A 43 -20.16 -4.72 -13.70
CA ARG A 43 -20.42 -6.17 -13.48
C ARG A 43 -21.52 -6.69 -14.39
N VAL A 44 -22.51 -5.86 -14.71
CA VAL A 44 -23.72 -6.26 -15.45
C VAL A 44 -23.46 -6.32 -16.96
N THR A 45 -22.46 -5.60 -17.45
CA THR A 45 -22.13 -5.50 -18.89
C THR A 45 -21.33 -6.70 -19.44
N SER A 46 -21.52 -7.90 -18.88
CA SER A 46 -20.69 -9.08 -19.11
C SER A 46 -20.98 -9.85 -20.40
N GLU A 47 -21.88 -9.41 -21.28
CA GLU A 47 -22.34 -10.28 -22.36
C GLU A 47 -21.27 -10.61 -23.41
N LYS A 48 -20.29 -9.74 -23.70
CA LYS A 48 -19.09 -10.03 -24.54
C LYS A 48 -17.99 -9.02 -24.22
N LEU A 49 -16.99 -9.37 -23.40
CA LEU A 49 -15.72 -8.62 -23.19
C LEU A 49 -15.81 -7.09 -23.44
N CYS A 50 -16.55 -6.37 -22.60
CA CYS A 50 -16.69 -4.93 -22.76
C CYS A 50 -15.35 -4.24 -22.46
N ARG A 51 -14.82 -3.46 -23.42
CA ARG A 51 -13.60 -2.65 -23.26
C ARG A 51 -13.66 -1.79 -21.99
N ALA A 52 -14.84 -1.27 -21.63
CA ALA A 52 -15.03 -0.48 -20.42
C ALA A 52 -14.75 -1.27 -19.13
N GLN A 53 -15.09 -2.57 -19.09
CA GLN A 53 -14.79 -3.42 -17.93
C GLN A 53 -13.27 -3.64 -17.80
N GLN A 54 -12.58 -3.87 -18.91
CA GLN A 54 -11.12 -4.01 -18.93
C GLN A 54 -10.44 -2.71 -18.52
N GLU A 55 -10.93 -1.57 -19.00
CA GLU A 55 -10.43 -0.25 -18.66
C GLU A 55 -10.63 0.07 -17.18
N LEU A 56 -11.83 -0.17 -16.63
CA LEU A 56 -12.06 -0.05 -15.19
C LEU A 56 -11.10 -0.94 -14.40
N HIS A 57 -10.94 -2.20 -14.80
CA HIS A 57 -10.09 -3.14 -14.08
C HIS A 57 -8.61 -2.72 -14.14
N PHE A 58 -8.15 -2.20 -15.28
CA PHE A 58 -6.82 -1.62 -15.44
C PHE A 58 -6.64 -0.39 -14.54
N GLN A 59 -7.58 0.56 -14.56
CA GLN A 59 -7.56 1.74 -13.69
C GLN A 59 -7.52 1.35 -12.21
N ALA A 60 -8.36 0.40 -11.81
CA ALA A 60 -8.40 -0.12 -10.45
C ALA A 60 -7.06 -0.75 -10.02
N ALA A 61 -6.40 -1.48 -10.93
CA ALA A 61 -5.08 -2.05 -10.66
C ALA A 61 -3.99 -0.97 -10.55
N THR A 62 -4.05 0.07 -11.37
CA THR A 62 -3.15 1.23 -11.30
C THR A 62 -3.28 1.95 -9.97
N TYR A 63 -4.51 2.27 -9.55
CA TYR A 63 -4.74 2.90 -8.25
C TYR A 63 -4.35 2.01 -7.08
N LEU A 64 -4.57 0.69 -7.18
CA LEU A 64 -4.11 -0.25 -6.17
C LEU A 64 -2.58 -0.24 -6.04
N CYS A 65 -1.87 -0.22 -7.17
CA CYS A 65 -0.42 -0.11 -7.19
C CYS A 65 0.04 1.17 -6.48
N LEU A 66 -0.54 2.31 -6.87
CA LEU A 66 -0.23 3.61 -6.27
C LEU A 66 -0.45 3.61 -4.75
N LEU A 67 -1.62 3.18 -4.28
CA LEU A 67 -1.95 3.17 -2.85
C LEU A 67 -0.98 2.30 -2.04
N ARG A 68 -0.60 1.14 -2.58
CA ARG A 68 0.39 0.26 -1.95
C ARG A 68 1.76 0.91 -1.89
N SER A 69 2.22 1.44 -3.01
CA SER A 69 3.52 2.11 -3.10
C SER A 69 3.60 3.30 -2.15
N VAL A 70 2.52 4.08 -2.00
CA VAL A 70 2.46 5.18 -1.02
C VAL A 70 2.56 4.65 0.41
N ARG A 71 1.80 3.60 0.76
CA ARG A 71 1.86 2.99 2.10
C ARG A 71 3.25 2.44 2.43
N GLU A 72 3.87 1.75 1.49
CA GLU A 72 5.22 1.20 1.62
C GLU A 72 6.26 2.32 1.70
N HIS A 73 6.12 3.34 0.87
CA HIS A 73 6.97 4.53 0.92
C HIS A 73 6.87 5.24 2.27
N GLU A 74 5.68 5.43 2.82
CA GLU A 74 5.51 6.02 4.16
C GLU A 74 6.17 5.16 5.25
N ALA A 75 6.08 3.83 5.15
CA ALA A 75 6.74 2.93 6.10
C ALA A 75 8.27 3.07 6.03
N LEU A 76 8.83 3.03 4.81
CA LEU A 76 10.26 3.24 4.58
C LEU A 76 10.70 4.63 5.02
N HIS A 77 9.91 5.66 4.73
CA HIS A 77 10.20 7.02 5.16
C HIS A 77 10.20 7.12 6.69
N ARG A 78 9.24 6.52 7.39
CA ARG A 78 9.22 6.54 8.87
C ARG A 78 10.42 5.84 9.50
N GLU A 79 10.92 4.78 8.87
CA GLU A 79 12.05 3.98 9.35
C GLU A 79 13.40 4.67 9.04
N TYR A 80 13.60 5.04 7.78
CA TYR A 80 14.90 5.47 7.28
C TYR A 80 15.08 7.00 7.24
N HIS A 81 14.00 7.78 7.17
CA HIS A 81 14.14 9.24 7.16
C HIS A 81 14.70 9.74 8.50
N GLY A 82 15.74 10.56 8.42
CA GLY A 82 16.42 11.12 9.58
C GLY A 82 15.46 12.01 10.38
N ARG A 83 15.35 11.76 11.69
CA ARG A 83 14.63 12.64 12.63
C ARG A 83 15.55 13.70 13.26
N GLY A 84 16.73 13.91 12.68
CA GLY A 84 17.86 14.63 13.29
C GLY A 84 19.11 13.74 13.40
N GLU A 85 20.05 14.12 14.26
CA GLU A 85 21.23 13.30 14.58
C GLU A 85 20.80 12.02 15.31
N ARG A 86 21.34 10.88 14.87
CA ARG A 86 21.14 9.56 15.49
C ARG A 86 22.45 9.12 16.14
N SER A 87 22.37 8.45 17.28
CA SER A 87 23.55 7.88 17.94
C SER A 87 24.19 6.78 17.08
N PRO A 88 25.51 6.53 17.23
CA PRO A 88 26.17 5.42 16.55
C PRO A 88 25.49 4.05 16.78
N GLN A 89 24.93 3.85 17.98
CA GLN A 89 24.17 2.66 18.38
C GLN A 89 22.92 2.49 17.52
N GLU A 90 22.12 3.55 17.38
CA GLU A 90 20.88 3.54 16.61
C GLU A 90 21.15 3.35 15.12
N VAL A 91 22.17 4.03 14.59
CA VAL A 91 22.58 3.88 13.18
C VAL A 91 23.04 2.46 12.93
N ALA A 92 23.90 1.89 13.78
CA ALA A 92 24.36 0.51 13.65
C ALA A 92 23.18 -0.47 13.61
N GLY A 93 22.22 -0.33 14.54
CA GLY A 93 21.03 -1.18 14.57
C GLY A 93 20.18 -1.08 13.30
N LEU A 94 20.02 0.12 12.75
CA LEU A 94 19.22 0.37 11.55
C LEU A 94 19.79 -0.27 10.28
N VAL A 95 21.10 -0.43 10.20
CA VAL A 95 21.77 -1.13 9.09
C VAL A 95 22.08 -2.60 9.39
N GLY A 96 21.59 -3.13 10.52
CA GLY A 96 21.78 -4.54 10.90
C GLY A 96 23.11 -4.87 11.57
N PHE A 97 23.87 -3.87 12.02
CA PHE A 97 25.08 -4.04 12.81
C PHE A 97 24.82 -3.89 14.32
N ARG A 98 25.79 -4.35 15.13
CA ARG A 98 25.87 -4.03 16.55
C ARG A 98 27.23 -3.40 16.82
N LEU A 99 27.26 -2.42 17.71
CA LEU A 99 28.53 -1.88 18.17
C LEU A 99 29.32 -2.94 18.95
N PRO A 100 30.66 -2.96 18.80
CA PRO A 100 31.49 -3.83 19.60
C PRO A 100 31.31 -3.49 21.09
N GLN A 101 31.09 -4.50 21.92
CA GLN A 101 31.18 -4.33 23.37
C GLN A 101 32.66 -4.19 23.71
N GLN A 102 33.03 -3.13 24.43
CA GLN A 102 34.41 -2.97 24.89
C GLN A 102 34.78 -4.18 25.76
N PRO A 103 35.74 -5.02 25.35
CA PRO A 103 36.20 -6.11 26.18
C PRO A 103 37.19 -5.52 27.19
N GLY A 104 36.69 -5.19 28.38
CA GLY A 104 37.50 -4.75 29.52
C GLY A 104 37.38 -3.26 29.82
N GLY A 105 36.57 -2.94 30.83
CA GLY A 105 36.65 -1.64 31.49
C GLY A 105 37.97 -1.52 32.26
N LYS A 106 38.72 -0.46 31.97
CA LYS A 106 39.63 0.18 32.92
C LYS A 106 39.44 1.69 32.79
N GLY A 107 38.98 2.31 33.87
CA GLY A 107 38.92 3.78 34.04
C GLY A 107 37.54 4.34 33.76
#